data_AF-A0AAQ1P0K8-F1
#
_entry.id   AF-A0AAQ1P0K8-F1
#
_cell.length_a   1.000
_cell.length_b   1.000
_cell.length_c   1.000
_cell.angle_alpha   90.00
_cell.angle_beta   90.00
_cell.angle_gamma   90.00
#
_symmetry.space_group_name_H-M   'P 1'
#
loop_
_entity.id
_entity.type
_entity.pdbx_description
1 polymer ?
#
loop_
_entity_poly.entity_id
_entity_poly.type
_entity_poly.pdbx_seq_one_letter_code
_entity_poly.pdbx_strand_id
1 'polypeptide(L)'
;MKTLILKIDEFYRKLKYLFRQYQYYFRIYKDSKIPSEFVYSPLVSILVPVYNTRLDHLKEMVDSVTSQSYTNWELILIDDASPDENPGNYLKERSKTDSRILYFRLNKNGGISLTTQKAFEYSKGEYIAFLDHDDRLSKNALSIVVKTLQEEKNRPEFLYSDEVFQSKIPGIFSLSVKPEFSPEKLISHNYICHFVVVSKNLIYRMGGIREGYDGSQDHEFALRASRFTNQIKRLPYFLYIWRLHGGSFSRKKAEICEASSKKAILEHYNDKKEEVEKIVSGNYPFTYHVFRKLKKKYIVSVIARNCSDLNWVFFRESIQNFLSFPLDVKIELWLPEQSVLKQIQEEKNIKLEYYKLFNNSLVSRELNQIVAATKGDFVFFWNPGFRPNNQSWLYELLQHAQFSEIGAVSPIVLNKKKELVYSSLILGKYGFIGRSRNNLTVSKTKIWSGEWVEKNVSAISGNCLLISKKSWNVINGLDESFQKYYWDIDLCLRLRRAGFRLVSNPFSEFIQTISDYKIFKELNPKFLESVNDRKKLITKWGVFLDVDDFYSSHSDLVGKDMIPKGLNHGFLKWYWKKKWSI
;
A
#
# COMPACT_ATOMS: atom_id res chain seq x y z
N MET A 1 -1.33 13.66 38.31
CA MET A 1 -1.48 12.20 38.27
C MET A 1 -1.91 11.66 36.89
N LYS A 2 -3.06 12.04 36.32
CA LYS A 2 -3.50 11.59 34.97
C LYS A 2 -2.48 11.84 33.85
N THR A 3 -1.85 13.03 33.83
CA THR A 3 -0.81 13.37 32.85
C THR A 3 0.46 12.52 32.99
N LEU A 4 0.81 12.13 34.22
CA LEU A 4 1.97 11.27 34.48
C LEU A 4 1.68 9.83 34.04
N ILE A 5 0.49 9.31 34.33
CA ILE A 5 0.04 7.98 33.88
C ILE A 5 0.01 7.90 32.36
N LEU A 6 -0.48 8.95 31.68
CA LEU A 6 -0.48 9.01 30.20
C LEU A 6 0.96 9.02 29.62
N LYS A 7 1.88 9.78 30.24
CA LYS A 7 3.29 9.80 29.83
C LYS A 7 3.98 8.44 30.04
N ILE A 8 3.66 7.76 31.15
CA ILE A 8 4.16 6.42 31.45
C ILE A 8 3.64 5.41 30.43
N ASP A 9 2.32 5.39 30.14
CA ASP A 9 1.73 4.50 29.12
C ASP A 9 2.34 4.77 27.73
N GLU A 10 2.54 6.02 27.35
CA GLU A 10 3.21 6.37 26.09
C GLU A 10 4.66 5.86 26.05
N PHE A 11 5.41 6.01 27.15
CA PHE A 11 6.78 5.51 27.27
C PHE A 11 6.84 3.98 27.15
N TYR A 12 5.98 3.26 27.88
CA TYR A 12 5.88 1.80 27.78
C TYR A 12 5.53 1.33 26.37
N ARG A 13 4.62 2.03 25.68
CA ARG A 13 4.28 1.72 24.28
C ARG A 13 5.49 1.91 23.36
N LYS A 14 6.25 3.00 23.51
CA LYS A 14 7.49 3.24 22.74
C LYS A 14 8.55 2.17 23.01
N LEU A 15 8.78 1.81 24.28
CA LEU A 15 9.74 0.78 24.64
C LEU A 15 9.35 -0.59 24.06
N LYS A 16 8.07 -0.97 24.18
CA LYS A 16 7.54 -2.20 23.61
C LYS A 16 7.65 -2.23 22.10
N TYR A 17 7.39 -1.10 21.43
CA TYR A 17 7.57 -0.96 19.98
C TYR A 17 9.03 -1.18 19.58
N LEU A 18 9.98 -0.52 20.24
CA LEU A 18 11.42 -0.69 19.98
C LEU A 18 11.84 -2.15 20.18
N PHE A 19 11.50 -2.76 21.32
CA PHE A 19 11.83 -4.16 21.60
C PHE A 19 11.30 -5.11 20.52
N ARG A 20 10.08 -4.86 20.02
CA ARG A 20 9.47 -5.67 18.96
C ARG A 20 10.18 -5.54 17.62
N GLN A 21 10.65 -4.34 17.28
CA GLN A 21 11.46 -4.16 16.07
C GLN A 21 12.74 -4.99 16.10
N TYR A 22 13.43 -5.01 17.25
CA TYR A 22 14.61 -5.85 17.43
C TYR A 22 14.30 -7.34 17.26
N GLN A 23 13.24 -7.83 17.93
CA GLN A 23 12.84 -9.23 17.79
C GLN A 23 12.54 -9.63 16.34
N TYR A 24 11.96 -8.73 15.55
CA TYR A 24 11.65 -9.01 14.15
C TYR A 24 12.90 -9.02 13.27
N TYR A 25 13.76 -8.00 13.40
CA TYR A 25 15.00 -7.88 12.65
C TYR A 25 15.88 -9.13 12.81
N PHE A 26 16.15 -9.54 14.06
CA PHE A 26 17.01 -10.70 14.33
C PHE A 26 16.39 -12.05 14.00
N ARG A 27 15.06 -12.14 13.84
CA ARG A 27 14.38 -13.41 13.61
C ARG A 27 14.07 -13.70 12.14
N ILE A 28 13.65 -12.70 11.36
CA ILE A 28 13.44 -12.92 9.91
C ILE A 28 14.78 -13.06 9.18
N TYR A 29 15.77 -12.27 9.57
CA TYR A 29 17.06 -12.28 8.88
C TYR A 29 17.88 -13.56 9.15
N LYS A 30 17.54 -14.32 10.20
CA LYS A 30 18.25 -15.57 10.54
C LYS A 30 17.78 -16.78 9.73
N ASP A 31 16.58 -16.74 9.15
CA ASP A 31 15.92 -17.92 8.55
C ASP A 31 16.04 -18.00 7.01
N SER A 32 16.71 -17.06 6.34
CA SER A 32 16.90 -17.14 4.88
C SER A 32 17.96 -18.20 4.54
N LYS A 33 17.51 -19.42 4.25
CA LYS A 33 18.33 -20.45 3.62
C LYS A 33 18.76 -19.95 2.24
N ILE A 34 20.04 -19.63 2.11
CA ILE A 34 20.71 -19.29 0.85
C ILE A 34 21.34 -20.58 0.33
N PRO A 35 21.13 -20.94 -0.94
CA PRO A 35 21.77 -22.11 -1.50
C PRO A 35 23.30 -21.92 -1.51
N SER A 36 24.06 -23.00 -1.36
CA SER A 36 25.52 -22.95 -1.45
C SER A 36 26.02 -22.56 -2.84
N GLU A 37 25.22 -22.86 -3.87
CA GLU A 37 25.51 -22.56 -5.27
C GLU A 37 24.24 -22.11 -6.01
N PHE A 38 24.41 -21.26 -7.03
CA PHE A 38 23.33 -20.80 -7.90
C PHE A 38 23.49 -21.39 -9.30
N VAL A 39 22.44 -22.06 -9.80
CA VAL A 39 22.37 -22.54 -11.19
C VAL A 39 22.24 -21.35 -12.15
N TYR A 40 21.46 -20.35 -11.74
CA TYR A 40 21.33 -19.09 -12.45
C TYR A 40 22.12 -18.01 -11.72
N SER A 41 23.24 -17.57 -12.30
CA SER A 41 24.16 -16.62 -11.70
C SER A 41 24.35 -15.39 -12.61
N PRO A 42 23.35 -14.50 -12.74
CA PRO A 42 23.46 -13.29 -13.55
C PRO A 42 24.48 -12.31 -12.94
N LEU A 43 25.23 -11.61 -13.79
CA LEU A 43 26.03 -10.47 -13.33
C LEU A 43 25.09 -9.35 -12.87
N VAL A 44 25.30 -8.84 -11.66
CA VAL A 44 24.58 -7.67 -11.12
C VAL A 44 25.49 -6.45 -11.16
N SER A 45 25.12 -5.44 -11.94
CA SER A 45 25.82 -4.14 -11.94
C SER A 45 25.22 -3.22 -10.89
N ILE A 46 26.02 -2.80 -9.93
CA ILE A 46 25.59 -1.89 -8.86
C ILE A 46 26.02 -0.48 -9.25
N LEU A 47 25.05 0.40 -9.48
CA LEU A 47 25.28 1.77 -9.89
C LEU A 47 25.23 2.69 -8.67
N VAL A 48 26.29 3.47 -8.48
CA VAL A 48 26.42 4.40 -7.35
C VAL A 48 26.87 5.77 -7.85
N PRO A 49 25.96 6.75 -7.97
CA PRO A 49 26.34 8.14 -8.13
C PRO A 49 26.96 8.65 -6.82
N VAL A 50 28.09 9.36 -6.90
CA VAL A 50 28.85 9.87 -5.74
C VAL A 50 28.96 11.39 -5.83
N TYR A 51 28.59 12.10 -4.76
CA TYR A 51 28.79 13.54 -4.70
C TYR A 51 29.02 14.03 -3.27
N ASN A 52 30.23 14.52 -3.00
CA ASN A 52 30.65 15.09 -1.71
C ASN A 52 30.29 14.18 -0.51
N THR A 53 30.47 12.88 -0.71
CA THR A 53 30.11 11.85 0.27
C THR A 53 31.12 11.86 1.41
N ARG A 54 30.66 11.72 2.65
CA ARG A 54 31.58 11.52 3.78
C ARG A 54 32.37 10.23 3.58
N LEU A 55 33.68 10.30 3.77
CA LEU A 55 34.58 9.17 3.51
C LEU A 55 34.25 7.92 4.35
N ASP A 56 33.83 8.09 5.60
CA ASP A 56 33.42 6.98 6.47
C ASP A 56 32.18 6.25 5.95
N HIS A 57 31.16 7.00 5.54
CA HIS A 57 29.94 6.46 4.95
C HIS A 57 30.21 5.70 3.65
N LEU A 58 31.09 6.27 2.81
CA LEU A 58 31.48 5.68 1.52
C LEU A 58 32.28 4.39 1.70
N LYS A 59 33.23 4.37 2.65
CA LYS A 59 33.99 3.17 3.00
C LYS A 59 33.07 2.03 3.41
N GLU A 60 32.18 2.29 4.36
CA GLU A 60 31.20 1.31 4.82
C GLU A 60 30.24 0.85 3.71
N MET A 61 29.88 1.73 2.75
CA MET A 61 29.06 1.35 1.60
C MET A 61 29.83 0.37 0.69
N VAL A 62 31.07 0.71 0.31
CA VAL A 62 31.95 -0.17 -0.49
C VAL A 62 32.17 -1.51 0.23
N ASP A 63 32.45 -1.50 1.53
CA ASP A 63 32.63 -2.70 2.34
C ASP A 63 31.36 -3.56 2.38
N SER A 64 30.18 -2.95 2.39
CA SER A 64 28.92 -3.68 2.34
C SER A 64 28.68 -4.40 1.01
N VAL A 65 29.24 -3.89 -0.10
CA VAL A 65 29.19 -4.53 -1.42
C VAL A 65 30.26 -5.63 -1.52
N THR A 66 31.51 -5.33 -1.14
CA THR A 66 32.62 -6.29 -1.24
C THR A 66 32.44 -7.51 -0.34
N SER A 67 31.67 -7.39 0.75
CA SER A 67 31.32 -8.47 1.68
C SER A 67 30.04 -9.23 1.35
N GLN A 68 29.39 -8.97 0.20
CA GLN A 68 28.21 -9.72 -0.24
C GLN A 68 28.53 -11.20 -0.42
N SER A 69 27.59 -12.07 0.01
CA SER A 69 27.75 -13.53 -0.15
C SER A 69 27.62 -14.01 -1.59
N TYR A 70 26.95 -13.24 -2.46
CA TYR A 70 26.96 -13.45 -3.90
C TYR A 70 28.14 -12.68 -4.51
N THR A 71 28.91 -13.32 -5.38
CA THR A 71 30.21 -12.79 -5.84
C THR A 71 30.23 -12.29 -7.29
N ASN A 72 29.24 -12.66 -8.11
CA ASN A 72 29.15 -12.25 -9.51
C ASN A 72 28.46 -10.88 -9.66
N TRP A 73 29.16 -9.84 -9.24
CA TRP A 73 28.73 -8.44 -9.34
C TRP A 73 29.86 -7.55 -9.84
N GLU A 74 29.51 -6.38 -10.33
CA GLU A 74 30.42 -5.25 -10.55
C GLU A 74 29.86 -4.00 -9.86
N LEU A 75 30.75 -3.14 -9.38
CA LEU A 75 30.40 -1.90 -8.68
C LEU A 75 30.88 -0.71 -9.52
N ILE A 76 29.94 0.09 -10.02
CA ILE A 76 30.19 1.20 -10.92
C ILE A 76 29.92 2.50 -10.18
N LEU A 77 30.99 3.22 -9.88
CA LEU A 77 30.97 4.47 -9.13
C LEU A 77 31.30 5.62 -10.07
N ILE A 78 30.37 6.58 -10.17
CA ILE A 78 30.58 7.80 -10.95
C ILE A 78 30.57 8.99 -9.98
N ASP A 79 31.72 9.65 -9.84
CA ASP A 79 31.85 10.88 -9.08
C ASP A 79 31.34 12.08 -9.90
N ASP A 80 30.28 12.72 -9.42
CA ASP A 80 29.57 13.85 -10.01
C ASP A 80 30.30 15.19 -9.75
N ALA A 81 31.62 15.18 -10.02
CA ALA A 81 32.56 16.27 -9.80
C ALA A 81 32.57 16.79 -8.34
N SER A 82 32.73 15.89 -7.37
CA SER A 82 32.85 16.22 -5.95
C SER A 82 33.97 17.26 -5.71
N PRO A 83 33.69 18.36 -4.98
CA PRO A 83 34.73 19.33 -4.62
C PRO A 83 35.80 18.74 -3.69
N ASP A 84 35.39 17.85 -2.78
CA ASP A 84 36.32 17.08 -1.95
C ASP A 84 36.91 15.92 -2.78
N GLU A 85 38.23 15.86 -2.86
CA GLU A 85 38.96 14.81 -3.58
C GLU A 85 39.14 13.53 -2.75
N ASN A 86 39.01 13.59 -1.41
CA ASN A 86 39.27 12.44 -0.55
C ASN A 86 38.41 11.21 -0.89
N PRO A 87 37.08 11.34 -1.13
CA PRO A 87 36.26 10.22 -1.56
C PRO A 87 36.73 9.62 -2.90
N GLY A 88 37.02 10.48 -3.88
CA GLY A 88 37.48 10.05 -5.21
C GLY A 88 38.84 9.34 -5.17
N ASN A 89 39.78 9.85 -4.38
CA ASN A 89 41.10 9.24 -4.17
C ASN A 89 40.96 7.84 -3.55
N TYR A 90 40.10 7.68 -2.54
CA TYR A 90 39.81 6.37 -1.97
C TYR A 90 39.24 5.38 -3.00
N LEU A 91 38.26 5.81 -3.81
CA LEU A 91 37.65 4.94 -4.84
C LEU A 91 38.65 4.54 -5.94
N LYS A 92 39.55 5.45 -6.33
CA LYS A 92 40.63 5.19 -7.29
C LYS A 92 41.61 4.14 -6.79
N GLU A 93 41.93 4.12 -5.49
CA GLU A 93 42.77 3.05 -4.92
C GLU A 93 42.02 1.72 -4.81
N ARG A 94 40.72 1.74 -4.50
CA ARG A 94 39.88 0.53 -4.50
C ARG A 94 39.77 -0.11 -5.88
N SER A 95 39.61 0.67 -6.94
CA SER A 95 39.52 0.13 -8.32
C SER A 95 40.82 -0.48 -8.82
N LYS A 96 41.98 -0.11 -8.27
CA LYS A 96 43.26 -0.78 -8.55
C LYS A 96 43.40 -2.14 -7.86
N THR A 97 42.70 -2.35 -6.74
CA THR A 97 42.86 -3.54 -5.89
C THR A 97 41.76 -4.59 -6.08
N ASP A 98 40.59 -4.20 -6.57
CA ASP A 98 39.51 -5.12 -6.94
C ASP A 98 38.97 -4.74 -8.33
N SER A 99 39.20 -5.60 -9.32
CA SER A 99 38.84 -5.36 -10.72
C SER A 99 37.34 -5.27 -10.98
N ARG A 100 36.50 -5.68 -10.02
CA ARG A 100 35.05 -5.53 -10.09
C ARG A 100 34.60 -4.11 -9.73
N ILE A 101 35.47 -3.29 -9.15
CA ILE A 101 35.19 -1.91 -8.76
C ILE A 101 35.67 -0.98 -9.87
N LEU A 102 34.73 -0.33 -10.55
CA LEU A 102 34.98 0.62 -11.61
C LEU A 102 34.70 2.03 -11.11
N TYR A 103 35.68 2.92 -11.21
CA TYR A 103 35.58 4.31 -10.78
C TYR A 103 35.80 5.25 -11.95
N PHE A 104 34.88 6.18 -12.13
CA PHE A 104 34.96 7.27 -13.10
C PHE A 104 34.58 8.59 -12.43
N ARG A 105 35.01 9.70 -13.01
CA ARG A 105 34.68 11.05 -12.54
C ARG A 105 34.23 11.93 -13.70
N LEU A 106 33.16 12.69 -13.49
CA LEU A 106 32.68 13.69 -14.43
C LEU A 106 33.48 14.99 -14.29
N ASN A 107 33.58 15.73 -15.40
CA ASN A 107 34.29 17.01 -15.43
C ASN A 107 33.49 18.15 -14.75
N LYS A 108 32.17 18.00 -14.66
CA LYS A 108 31.26 18.97 -14.05
C LYS A 108 30.10 18.23 -13.38
N ASN A 109 29.52 18.87 -12.37
CA ASN A 109 28.34 18.35 -11.70
C ASN A 109 27.15 18.38 -12.69
N GLY A 110 26.59 17.21 -12.98
CA GLY A 110 25.44 17.00 -13.86
C GLY A 110 24.22 16.44 -13.14
N GLY A 111 24.29 16.23 -11.83
CA GLY A 111 23.18 15.75 -11.03
C GLY A 111 23.07 14.22 -11.02
N ILE A 112 22.21 13.74 -10.13
CA ILE A 112 22.07 12.30 -9.83
C ILE A 112 21.58 11.51 -11.04
N SER A 113 20.68 12.07 -11.83
CA SER A 113 20.07 11.40 -12.99
C SER A 113 21.09 11.15 -14.11
N LEU A 114 21.84 12.19 -14.51
CA LEU A 114 22.90 12.07 -15.52
C LEU A 114 24.00 11.13 -15.05
N THR A 115 24.43 11.28 -13.80
CA THR A 115 25.49 10.45 -13.20
C THR A 115 25.09 8.97 -13.19
N THR A 116 23.83 8.67 -12.84
CA THR A 116 23.29 7.31 -12.86
C THR A 116 23.17 6.77 -14.28
N GLN A 117 22.76 7.60 -15.25
CA GLN A 117 22.73 7.23 -16.68
C GLN A 117 24.14 6.88 -17.19
N LYS A 118 25.16 7.64 -16.80
CA LYS A 118 26.56 7.32 -17.14
C LYS A 118 27.03 6.02 -16.50
N ALA A 119 26.66 5.76 -15.26
CA ALA A 119 26.94 4.48 -14.62
C ALA A 119 26.28 3.31 -15.39
N PHE A 120 25.03 3.51 -15.83
CA PHE A 120 24.29 2.52 -16.62
C PHE A 120 24.94 2.24 -17.98
N GLU A 121 25.49 3.24 -18.66
CA GLU A 121 26.23 3.06 -19.93
C GLU A 121 27.44 2.13 -19.78
N TYR A 122 28.12 2.13 -18.62
CA TYR A 122 29.25 1.24 -18.32
C TYR A 122 28.83 -0.16 -17.83
N SER A 123 27.56 -0.35 -17.47
CA SER A 123 27.07 -1.61 -16.91
C SER A 123 27.14 -2.76 -17.92
N LYS A 124 27.47 -3.95 -17.44
CA LYS A 124 27.51 -5.22 -18.20
C LYS A 124 26.53 -6.25 -17.68
N GLY A 125 26.03 -6.06 -16.46
CA GLY A 125 25.13 -6.98 -15.78
C GLY A 125 23.77 -7.11 -16.46
N GLU A 126 23.18 -8.29 -16.33
CA GLU A 126 21.81 -8.55 -16.76
C GLU A 126 20.80 -7.82 -15.87
N TYR A 127 21.17 -7.59 -14.61
CA TYR A 127 20.40 -6.85 -13.63
C TYR A 127 21.20 -5.66 -13.09
N ILE A 128 20.49 -4.56 -12.88
CA ILE A 128 21.00 -3.27 -12.42
C ILE A 128 20.48 -3.00 -11.01
N ALA A 129 21.38 -2.85 -10.07
CA ALA A 129 21.08 -2.48 -8.69
C ALA A 129 21.38 -1.00 -8.46
N PHE A 130 20.42 -0.25 -7.92
CA PHE A 130 20.61 1.16 -7.58
C PHE A 130 20.93 1.28 -6.10
N LEU A 131 22.08 1.87 -5.77
CA LEU A 131 22.54 2.02 -4.39
C LEU A 131 23.08 3.44 -4.15
N ASP A 132 22.63 4.05 -3.06
CA ASP A 132 23.10 5.35 -2.63
C ASP A 132 24.48 5.25 -1.98
N HIS A 133 25.33 6.25 -2.26
CA HIS A 133 26.72 6.30 -1.80
C HIS A 133 26.89 6.31 -0.27
N ASP A 134 25.81 6.57 0.47
CA ASP A 134 25.74 6.65 1.93
C ASP A 134 24.73 5.68 2.57
N ASP A 135 24.32 4.65 1.83
CA ASP A 135 23.55 3.51 2.36
C ASP A 135 24.41 2.24 2.41
N ARG A 136 23.91 1.19 3.06
CA ARG A 136 24.61 -0.11 3.17
C ARG A 136 23.73 -1.26 2.74
N LEU A 137 24.31 -2.21 2.03
CA LEU A 137 23.67 -3.49 1.79
C LEU A 137 23.78 -4.39 3.01
N SER A 138 22.74 -5.17 3.25
CA SER A 138 22.81 -6.28 4.20
C SER A 138 23.60 -7.44 3.58
N LYS A 139 24.32 -8.23 4.38
CA LYS A 139 25.30 -9.25 3.94
C LYS A 139 24.86 -10.19 2.80
N ASN A 140 23.56 -10.45 2.72
CA ASN A 140 22.97 -11.44 1.81
C ASN A 140 22.02 -10.80 0.79
N ALA A 141 22.08 -9.48 0.59
CA ALA A 141 21.16 -8.75 -0.26
C ALA A 141 21.12 -9.30 -1.68
N LEU A 142 22.29 -9.41 -2.33
CA LEU A 142 22.38 -9.91 -3.70
C LEU A 142 22.01 -11.40 -3.79
N SER A 143 22.42 -12.21 -2.81
CA SER A 143 22.06 -13.64 -2.76
C SER A 143 20.54 -13.86 -2.69
N ILE A 144 19.82 -13.03 -1.93
CA ILE A 144 18.36 -13.09 -1.84
C ILE A 144 17.70 -12.69 -3.17
N VAL A 145 18.24 -11.65 -3.83
CA VAL A 145 17.77 -11.24 -5.16
C VAL A 145 17.94 -12.38 -6.16
N VAL A 146 19.15 -12.92 -6.29
CA VAL A 146 19.47 -13.98 -7.26
C VAL A 146 18.69 -15.27 -6.96
N LYS A 147 18.55 -15.63 -5.68
CA LYS A 147 17.68 -16.74 -5.27
C LYS A 147 16.26 -16.54 -5.79
N THR A 148 15.69 -15.36 -5.63
CA THR A 148 14.34 -15.05 -6.11
C THR A 148 14.25 -15.15 -7.63
N LEU A 149 15.25 -14.63 -8.35
CA LEU A 149 15.31 -14.73 -9.81
C LEU A 149 15.44 -16.18 -10.31
N GLN A 150 16.04 -17.07 -9.52
CA GLN A 150 16.15 -18.49 -9.85
C GLN A 150 14.84 -19.25 -9.56
N GLU A 151 14.15 -18.93 -8.46
CA GLU A 151 12.95 -19.64 -8.01
C GLU A 151 11.68 -19.26 -8.79
N GLU A 152 11.61 -18.02 -9.30
CA GLU A 152 10.44 -17.52 -10.02
C GLU A 152 10.42 -17.99 -11.48
N LYS A 153 9.35 -18.69 -11.87
CA LYS A 153 9.15 -19.14 -13.28
C LYS A 153 9.12 -17.97 -14.26
N ASN A 154 8.42 -16.90 -13.87
CA ASN A 154 8.40 -15.63 -14.59
C ASN A 154 9.32 -14.67 -13.83
N ARG A 155 10.59 -14.61 -14.23
CA ARG A 155 11.61 -13.84 -13.52
C ARG A 155 11.18 -12.37 -13.41
N PRO A 156 11.14 -11.79 -12.20
CA PRO A 156 10.76 -10.39 -12.06
C PRO A 156 11.75 -9.46 -12.77
N GLU A 157 11.21 -8.38 -13.34
CA GLU A 157 11.99 -7.34 -14.00
C GLU A 157 12.27 -6.14 -13.07
N PHE A 158 11.50 -5.97 -12.00
CA PHE A 158 11.70 -4.92 -11.00
C PHE A 158 11.52 -5.52 -9.60
N LEU A 159 12.57 -5.49 -8.79
CA LEU A 159 12.58 -5.98 -7.42
C LEU A 159 12.81 -4.82 -6.46
N TYR A 160 12.05 -4.79 -5.36
CA TYR A 160 12.25 -3.84 -4.26
C TYR A 160 12.16 -4.56 -2.92
N SER A 161 12.78 -4.01 -1.88
CA SER A 161 12.83 -4.67 -0.58
C SER A 161 12.34 -3.81 0.58
N ASP A 162 12.08 -4.46 1.70
CA ASP A 162 11.93 -3.77 2.99
C ASP A 162 13.25 -3.08 3.39
N GLU A 163 13.18 -2.14 4.33
CA GLU A 163 14.30 -1.25 4.67
C GLU A 163 14.48 -1.03 6.18
N VAL A 164 15.71 -0.68 6.56
CA VAL A 164 16.07 -0.31 7.92
C VAL A 164 16.53 1.14 7.94
N PHE A 165 15.81 2.00 8.65
CA PHE A 165 16.26 3.36 8.94
C PHE A 165 17.22 3.35 10.11
N GLN A 166 18.48 3.71 9.87
CA GLN A 166 19.46 3.88 10.92
C GLN A 166 19.40 5.31 11.47
N SER A 167 19.24 5.43 12.79
CA SER A 167 19.35 6.70 13.50
C SER A 167 20.82 7.14 13.59
N LYS A 168 21.03 8.42 13.94
CA LYS A 168 22.36 8.92 14.35
C LYS A 168 22.86 8.27 15.64
N ILE A 169 21.97 7.75 16.47
CA ILE A 169 22.33 7.06 17.71
C ILE A 169 22.68 5.61 17.37
N PRO A 170 23.92 5.14 17.63
CA PRO A 170 24.32 3.77 17.36
C PRO A 170 23.35 2.75 17.98
N GLY A 171 23.03 1.71 17.22
CA GLY A 171 22.09 0.67 17.62
C GLY A 171 20.61 1.03 17.47
N ILE A 172 20.22 2.30 17.37
CA ILE A 172 18.80 2.67 17.18
C ILE A 172 18.43 2.63 15.70
N PHE A 173 17.41 1.84 15.37
CA PHE A 173 16.85 1.76 14.03
C PHE A 173 15.32 1.74 14.03
N SER A 174 14.73 2.07 12.87
CA SER A 174 13.32 1.81 12.57
C SER A 174 13.21 0.89 11.36
N LEU A 175 12.33 -0.10 11.42
CA LEU A 175 12.00 -0.95 10.28
C LEU A 175 10.88 -0.32 9.46
N SER A 176 10.96 -0.45 8.14
CA SER A 176 9.85 -0.18 7.22
C SER A 176 9.61 -1.41 6.37
N VAL A 177 8.41 -1.95 6.55
CA VAL A 177 7.92 -3.14 5.85
C VAL A 177 6.93 -2.65 4.80
N LYS A 178 7.25 -2.89 3.54
CA LYS A 178 6.49 -2.38 2.40
C LYS A 178 5.33 -3.35 2.10
N PRO A 179 4.25 -2.93 1.42
CA PRO A 179 3.25 -3.86 0.91
C PRO A 179 3.75 -4.54 -0.39
N GLU A 180 3.04 -5.55 -0.86
CA GLU A 180 3.07 -5.94 -2.28
C GLU A 180 2.77 -4.73 -3.19
N PHE A 181 3.13 -4.85 -4.47
CA PHE A 181 3.18 -3.71 -5.36
C PHE A 181 1.82 -3.01 -5.47
N SER A 182 1.78 -1.77 -5.01
CA SER A 182 0.61 -0.91 -5.03
C SER A 182 0.82 0.33 -5.91
N PRO A 183 0.24 0.37 -7.12
CA PRO A 183 0.28 1.55 -7.98
C PRO A 183 -0.32 2.79 -7.31
N GLU A 184 -1.46 2.64 -6.64
CA GLU A 184 -2.16 3.74 -5.99
C GLU A 184 -1.32 4.33 -4.85
N LYS A 185 -0.65 3.46 -4.07
CA LYS A 185 0.27 3.93 -3.04
C LYS A 185 1.49 4.61 -3.66
N LEU A 186 2.05 4.06 -4.73
CA LEU A 186 3.21 4.65 -5.41
C LEU A 186 2.90 6.06 -5.91
N ILE A 187 1.74 6.26 -6.53
CA ILE A 187 1.27 7.58 -6.99
C ILE A 187 1.10 8.55 -5.82
N SER A 188 0.50 8.12 -4.71
CA SER A 188 0.35 8.97 -3.54
C SER A 188 1.65 9.21 -2.78
N HIS A 189 2.62 8.31 -2.87
CA HIS A 189 3.85 8.33 -2.08
C HIS A 189 4.86 7.31 -2.63
N ASN A 190 6.08 7.75 -2.93
CA ASN A 190 7.17 6.84 -3.25
C ASN A 190 7.55 5.98 -2.03
N TYR A 191 6.88 4.84 -1.85
CA TYR A 191 7.16 3.88 -0.79
C TYR A 191 8.19 2.83 -1.21
N ILE A 192 8.57 2.80 -2.50
CA ILE A 192 9.57 1.87 -3.03
C ILE A 192 10.96 2.35 -2.64
N CYS A 193 11.25 3.65 -2.81
CA CYS A 193 12.53 4.27 -2.45
C CYS A 193 13.73 3.41 -2.89
N HIS A 194 14.65 3.16 -1.95
CA HIS A 194 15.97 2.65 -2.23
C HIS A 194 16.08 1.14 -2.09
N PHE A 195 17.26 0.72 -2.52
CA PHE A 195 17.66 -0.56 -3.06
C PHE A 195 16.59 -1.26 -3.91
N VAL A 196 16.55 -0.86 -5.17
CA VAL A 196 15.81 -1.57 -6.23
C VAL A 196 16.79 -2.28 -7.16
N VAL A 197 16.39 -3.47 -7.63
CA VAL A 197 17.13 -4.23 -8.63
C VAL A 197 16.24 -4.45 -9.85
N VAL A 198 16.72 -4.07 -11.02
CA VAL A 198 15.91 -3.92 -12.23
C VAL A 198 16.59 -4.63 -13.38
N SER A 199 15.85 -5.38 -14.18
CA SER A 199 16.39 -6.00 -15.39
C SER A 199 16.89 -4.90 -16.33
N LYS A 200 18.09 -5.09 -16.87
CA LYS A 200 18.67 -4.17 -17.86
C LYS A 200 17.78 -3.98 -19.08
N ASN A 201 17.07 -5.04 -19.50
CA ASN A 201 16.12 -4.98 -20.61
C ASN A 201 14.93 -4.05 -20.32
N LEU A 202 14.40 -4.03 -19.09
CA LEU A 202 13.35 -3.10 -18.70
C LEU A 202 13.82 -1.65 -18.82
N ILE A 203 15.05 -1.35 -18.36
CA ILE A 203 15.63 0.00 -18.46
C ILE A 203 15.78 0.43 -19.92
N TYR A 204 16.22 -0.47 -20.81
CA TYR A 204 16.26 -0.18 -22.25
C TYR A 204 14.88 0.10 -22.84
N ARG A 205 13.87 -0.72 -22.52
CA ARG A 205 12.49 -0.49 -22.98
C ARG A 205 11.92 0.84 -22.49
N MET A 206 12.33 1.28 -21.30
CA MET A 206 11.96 2.57 -20.72
C MET A 206 12.69 3.77 -21.36
N GLY A 207 13.76 3.54 -22.14
CA GLY A 207 14.61 4.58 -22.73
C GLY A 207 15.68 5.14 -21.78
N GLY A 208 16.10 4.38 -20.75
CA GLY A 208 17.14 4.80 -19.82
C GLY A 208 16.64 5.62 -18.62
N ILE A 209 17.59 6.27 -17.93
CA ILE A 209 17.34 7.17 -16.81
C ILE A 209 17.09 8.58 -17.35
N ARG A 210 16.02 9.24 -16.90
CA ARG A 210 15.63 10.57 -17.37
C ARG A 210 16.16 11.66 -16.46
N GLU A 211 16.65 12.74 -17.06
CA GLU A 211 17.03 13.97 -16.36
C GLU A 211 15.82 14.84 -16.01
N GLY A 212 16.02 15.82 -15.12
CA GLY A 212 14.97 16.79 -14.77
C GLY A 212 14.00 16.31 -13.70
N TYR A 213 14.37 15.28 -12.93
CA TYR A 213 13.64 14.80 -11.75
C TYR A 213 14.51 14.73 -10.49
N ASP A 214 15.61 15.46 -10.44
CA ASP A 214 16.54 15.36 -9.31
C ASP A 214 15.84 15.62 -7.96
N GLY A 215 16.10 14.73 -7.00
CA GLY A 215 15.41 14.68 -5.70
C GLY A 215 14.16 13.79 -5.67
N SER A 216 13.66 13.33 -6.82
CA SER A 216 12.56 12.36 -6.94
C SER A 216 12.68 11.49 -8.21
N GLN A 217 13.89 11.30 -8.70
CA GLN A 217 14.18 10.50 -9.89
C GLN A 217 13.83 9.03 -9.68
N ASP A 218 13.90 8.54 -8.43
CA ASP A 218 13.47 7.21 -8.02
C ASP A 218 11.95 7.05 -8.09
N HIS A 219 11.20 8.08 -7.71
CA HIS A 219 9.74 8.11 -7.84
C HIS A 219 9.30 8.09 -9.31
N GLU A 220 9.92 8.93 -10.15
CA GLU A 220 9.71 8.92 -11.60
C GLU A 220 10.01 7.56 -12.19
N PHE A 221 11.19 7.01 -11.88
CA PHE A 221 11.65 5.76 -12.43
C PHE A 221 10.72 4.60 -12.08
N ALA A 222 10.28 4.51 -10.82
CA ALA A 222 9.33 3.49 -10.38
C ALA A 222 7.95 3.63 -11.05
N LEU A 223 7.42 4.86 -11.13
CA LEU A 223 6.14 5.15 -11.81
C LEU A 223 6.20 4.78 -13.29
N ARG A 224 7.29 5.12 -13.98
CA ARG A 224 7.50 4.78 -15.38
C ARG A 224 7.70 3.29 -15.57
N ALA A 225 8.56 2.64 -14.78
CA ALA A 225 8.79 1.19 -14.85
C ALA A 225 7.49 0.39 -14.73
N SER A 226 6.58 0.81 -13.85
CA SER A 226 5.27 0.16 -13.65
C SER A 226 4.35 0.15 -14.86
N ARG A 227 4.69 0.91 -15.91
CA ARG A 227 3.95 0.94 -17.17
C ARG A 227 4.55 0.02 -18.22
N PHE A 228 5.82 -0.35 -18.09
CA PHE A 228 6.52 -1.23 -19.02
C PHE A 228 6.55 -2.69 -18.55
N THR A 229 6.26 -2.94 -17.27
CA THR A 229 6.19 -4.29 -16.72
C THR A 229 5.09 -4.43 -15.66
N ASN A 230 4.54 -5.65 -15.57
CA ASN A 230 3.75 -6.12 -14.44
C ASN A 230 4.54 -7.11 -13.57
N GLN A 231 5.79 -7.40 -13.91
CA GLN A 231 6.67 -8.35 -13.22
C GLN A 231 7.46 -7.66 -12.11
N ILE A 232 6.71 -6.99 -11.21
CA ILE A 232 7.26 -6.24 -10.08
C ILE A 232 7.09 -7.08 -8.82
N LYS A 233 8.19 -7.32 -8.10
CA LYS A 233 8.21 -8.22 -6.95
C LYS A 233 8.78 -7.54 -5.72
N ARG A 234 8.04 -7.63 -4.61
CA ARG A 234 8.59 -7.31 -3.30
C ARG A 234 9.43 -8.47 -2.77
N LEU A 235 10.58 -8.13 -2.19
CA LEU A 235 11.40 -9.00 -1.38
C LEU A 235 11.13 -8.65 0.10
N PRO A 236 10.43 -9.50 0.88
CA PRO A 236 10.06 -9.23 2.27
C PRO A 236 11.25 -9.43 3.24
N TYR A 237 12.39 -8.83 2.88
CA TYR A 237 13.67 -8.88 3.57
C TYR A 237 14.24 -7.47 3.65
N PHE A 238 14.91 -7.17 4.76
CA PHE A 238 15.64 -5.92 4.94
C PHE A 238 16.97 -5.98 4.17
N LEU A 239 16.97 -5.61 2.89
CA LEU A 239 18.17 -5.78 2.06
C LEU A 239 19.14 -4.60 2.14
N TYR A 240 18.71 -3.47 2.67
CA TYR A 240 19.58 -2.31 2.87
C TYR A 240 19.24 -1.54 4.15
N ILE A 241 20.21 -0.73 4.56
CA ILE A 241 20.14 0.16 5.71
C ILE A 241 20.28 1.58 5.19
N TRP A 242 19.19 2.36 5.34
CA TRP A 242 19.14 3.77 5.01
C TRP A 242 19.70 4.59 6.17
N ARG A 243 20.81 5.30 5.95
CA ARG A 243 21.38 6.22 6.96
C ARG A 243 20.68 7.58 6.96
N LEU A 244 20.05 7.94 8.08
CA LEU A 244 19.39 9.25 8.21
C LEU A 244 20.34 10.32 8.76
N HIS A 245 20.90 11.17 7.89
CA HIS A 245 21.72 12.33 8.30
C HIS A 245 21.20 13.66 7.72
N GLY A 246 21.71 14.80 8.20
CA GLY A 246 21.26 16.13 7.76
C GLY A 246 21.82 16.56 6.40
N GLY A 247 22.69 15.73 5.82
CA GLY A 247 23.37 16.01 4.55
C GLY A 247 22.54 15.64 3.31
N SER A 248 21.54 14.77 3.47
CA SER A 248 20.76 14.19 2.37
C SER A 248 20.05 15.27 1.53
N PHE A 249 20.04 15.09 0.22
CA PHE A 249 19.48 16.05 -0.75
C PHE A 249 18.00 16.37 -0.43
N SER A 250 17.20 15.34 -0.17
CA SER A 250 15.77 15.46 0.15
C SER A 250 15.47 16.29 1.39
N ARG A 251 16.39 16.35 2.36
CA ARG A 251 16.26 17.21 3.55
C ARG A 251 16.65 18.66 3.28
N LYS A 252 17.66 18.89 2.43
CA LYS A 252 18.15 20.24 2.11
C LYS A 252 17.29 20.95 1.06
N LYS A 253 16.63 20.19 0.18
CA LYS A 253 15.92 20.69 -1.01
C LYS A 253 14.51 20.09 -1.12
N ALA A 254 13.76 20.09 -0.01
CA ALA A 254 12.44 19.46 0.07
C ALA A 254 11.46 19.97 -1.00
N GLU A 255 11.37 21.29 -1.21
CA GLU A 255 10.47 21.91 -2.20
C GLU A 255 10.77 21.45 -3.63
N ILE A 256 12.06 21.34 -3.99
CA ILE A 256 12.50 20.84 -5.30
C ILE A 256 12.08 19.38 -5.47
N CYS A 257 12.26 18.56 -4.43
CA CYS A 257 11.84 17.16 -4.45
C CYS A 257 10.32 17.04 -4.59
N GLU A 258 9.54 17.86 -3.88
CA GLU A 258 8.08 17.85 -4.01
C GLU A 258 7.60 18.28 -5.40
N ALA A 259 8.20 19.32 -5.97
CA ALA A 259 7.89 19.75 -7.34
C ALA A 259 8.24 18.65 -8.35
N SER A 260 9.39 18.00 -8.18
CA SER A 260 9.87 16.90 -9.03
C SER A 260 8.95 15.67 -8.97
N SER A 261 8.53 15.25 -7.77
CA SER A 261 7.54 14.18 -7.59
C SER A 261 6.18 14.51 -8.21
N LYS A 262 5.68 15.75 -8.05
CA LYS A 262 4.42 16.18 -8.69
C LYS A 262 4.52 16.14 -10.22
N LYS A 263 5.67 16.54 -10.78
CA LYS A 263 5.95 16.43 -12.21
C LYS A 263 5.93 14.97 -12.68
N ALA A 264 6.60 14.06 -11.96
CA ALA A 264 6.59 12.63 -12.28
C ALA A 264 5.17 12.02 -12.27
N ILE A 265 4.34 12.40 -11.29
CA ILE A 265 2.94 11.98 -11.24
C ILE A 265 2.15 12.53 -12.43
N LEU A 266 2.31 13.82 -12.76
CA LEU A 266 1.61 14.43 -13.89
C LEU A 266 1.95 13.72 -15.20
N GLU A 267 3.22 13.40 -15.44
CA GLU A 267 3.64 12.67 -16.62
C GLU A 267 3.16 11.23 -16.67
N HIS A 268 3.08 10.55 -15.52
CA HIS A 268 2.45 9.23 -15.42
C HIS A 268 1.03 9.25 -15.99
N TYR A 269 0.25 10.29 -15.68
CA TYR A 269 -1.11 10.46 -16.18
C TYR A 269 -1.18 10.95 -17.62
N ASN A 270 -0.32 11.91 -18.02
CA ASN A 270 -0.26 12.40 -19.41
C ASN A 270 -0.02 11.25 -20.39
N ASP A 271 0.92 10.36 -20.07
CA ASP A 271 1.22 9.23 -20.93
C ASP A 271 0.09 8.19 -20.99
N LYS A 272 -0.72 8.08 -19.93
CA LYS A 272 -1.95 7.28 -19.93
C LYS A 272 -3.12 7.99 -20.62
N LYS A 273 -2.95 9.24 -21.06
CA LYS A 273 -3.99 10.11 -21.62
C LYS A 273 -5.15 10.32 -20.64
N GLU A 274 -4.80 10.50 -19.37
CA GLU A 274 -5.75 10.75 -18.29
C GLU A 274 -5.68 12.22 -17.86
N GLU A 275 -6.82 12.91 -17.82
CA GLU A 275 -6.88 14.32 -17.42
C GLU A 275 -6.80 14.46 -15.89
N VAL A 276 -5.74 15.13 -15.43
CA VAL A 276 -5.55 15.56 -14.04
C VAL A 276 -5.98 17.01 -13.90
N GLU A 277 -6.89 17.29 -12.96
CA GLU A 277 -7.34 18.65 -12.66
C GLU A 277 -6.29 19.40 -11.83
N LYS A 278 -5.77 18.75 -10.78
CA LYS A 278 -4.71 19.28 -9.92
C LYS A 278 -4.06 18.18 -9.09
N ILE A 279 -2.84 18.47 -8.62
CA ILE A 279 -2.12 17.65 -7.64
C ILE A 279 -1.83 18.53 -6.43
N VAL A 280 -2.34 18.14 -5.27
CA VAL A 280 -2.10 18.85 -4.01
C VAL A 280 -1.32 17.95 -3.04
N SER A 281 -0.79 18.56 -1.98
CA SER A 281 -0.13 17.80 -0.92
C SER A 281 -1.15 16.95 -0.15
N GLY A 282 -0.76 15.74 0.22
CA GLY A 282 -1.56 14.82 1.01
C GLY A 282 -1.43 15.09 2.52
N ASN A 283 -1.82 14.10 3.32
CA ASN A 283 -1.88 14.20 4.77
C ASN A 283 -0.50 14.22 5.48
N TYR A 284 0.58 13.88 4.77
CA TYR A 284 1.95 13.87 5.29
C TYR A 284 2.93 14.54 4.32
N PRO A 285 4.11 14.97 4.79
CA PRO A 285 5.19 15.41 3.90
C PRO A 285 5.50 14.36 2.84
N PHE A 286 5.75 14.80 1.59
CA PHE A 286 6.02 13.92 0.45
C PHE A 286 4.92 12.89 0.18
N THR A 287 3.66 13.29 0.40
CA THR A 287 2.49 12.56 -0.07
C THR A 287 1.60 13.46 -0.91
N TYR A 288 0.83 12.88 -1.82
CA TYR A 288 0.11 13.59 -2.85
C TYR A 288 -1.34 13.11 -2.95
N HIS A 289 -2.24 14.06 -3.18
CA HIS A 289 -3.63 13.82 -3.54
C HIS A 289 -3.85 14.32 -4.96
N VAL A 290 -4.22 13.41 -5.85
CA VAL A 290 -4.45 13.71 -7.26
C VAL A 290 -5.96 13.79 -7.52
N PHE A 291 -6.39 14.92 -8.05
CA PHE A 291 -7.76 15.10 -8.53
C PHE A 291 -7.81 14.77 -10.02
N ARG A 292 -8.49 13.69 -10.39
CA ARG A 292 -8.67 13.27 -11.79
C ARG A 292 -10.08 13.59 -12.24
N LYS A 293 -10.19 14.14 -13.44
CA LYS A 293 -11.48 14.49 -14.01
C LYS A 293 -12.31 13.22 -14.26
N LEU A 294 -13.60 13.30 -13.98
CA LEU A 294 -14.54 12.25 -14.36
C LEU A 294 -14.74 12.25 -15.88
N LYS A 295 -14.56 11.09 -16.52
CA LYS A 295 -14.67 10.95 -17.99
C LYS A 295 -16.04 11.35 -18.55
N LYS A 296 -17.08 11.23 -17.74
CA LYS A 296 -18.46 11.63 -18.05
C LYS A 296 -19.26 11.82 -16.76
N LYS A 297 -20.49 12.29 -16.88
CA LYS A 297 -21.46 12.22 -15.79
C LYS A 297 -21.93 10.76 -15.62
N TYR A 298 -21.85 10.25 -14.40
CA TYR A 298 -22.25 8.89 -14.05
C TYR A 298 -23.62 8.86 -13.36
N ILE A 299 -24.24 7.68 -13.38
CA ILE A 299 -25.34 7.35 -12.48
C ILE A 299 -24.80 6.37 -11.43
N VAL A 300 -25.08 6.61 -10.16
CA VAL A 300 -24.67 5.74 -9.05
C VAL A 300 -25.90 5.17 -8.37
N SER A 301 -26.01 3.84 -8.36
CA SER A 301 -27.06 3.16 -7.63
C SER A 301 -26.58 2.81 -6.23
N VAL A 302 -27.17 3.44 -5.23
CA VAL A 302 -26.82 3.24 -3.81
C VAL A 302 -27.78 2.23 -3.22
N ILE A 303 -27.26 1.11 -2.71
CA ILE A 303 -28.07 0.07 -2.06
C ILE A 303 -27.88 0.18 -0.55
N ALA A 304 -28.91 0.66 0.15
CA ALA A 304 -28.92 0.71 1.60
C ALA A 304 -29.10 -0.70 2.18
N ARG A 305 -28.22 -1.11 3.09
CA ARG A 305 -28.13 -2.46 3.65
C ARG A 305 -28.12 -2.46 5.17
N ASN A 306 -28.33 -3.65 5.76
CA ASN A 306 -28.30 -3.90 7.19
C ASN A 306 -29.25 -2.95 7.98
N CYS A 307 -30.35 -2.54 7.34
CA CYS A 307 -31.30 -1.59 7.89
C CYS A 307 -32.03 -2.12 9.15
N SER A 308 -32.17 -3.44 9.28
CA SER A 308 -32.78 -4.11 10.43
C SER A 308 -32.00 -3.92 11.74
N ASP A 309 -30.69 -3.64 11.65
CA ASP A 309 -29.84 -3.42 12.84
C ASP A 309 -30.01 -2.01 13.42
N LEU A 310 -30.77 -1.15 12.73
CA LEU A 310 -31.02 0.25 13.04
C LEU A 310 -32.47 0.51 13.45
N ASN A 311 -32.65 1.50 14.32
CA ASN A 311 -33.97 2.10 14.51
C ASN A 311 -34.34 2.88 13.23
N TRP A 312 -35.57 2.71 12.72
CA TRP A 312 -36.06 3.38 11.51
C TRP A 312 -35.98 4.91 11.56
N VAL A 313 -36.13 5.53 12.74
CA VAL A 313 -35.93 6.99 12.92
C VAL A 313 -34.48 7.36 12.66
N PHE A 314 -33.55 6.63 13.27
CA PHE A 314 -32.12 6.83 13.07
C PHE A 314 -31.69 6.59 11.62
N PHE A 315 -32.30 5.61 10.96
CA PHE A 315 -32.05 5.34 9.56
C PHE A 315 -32.55 6.51 8.68
N ARG A 316 -33.75 7.04 8.93
CA ARG A 316 -34.27 8.23 8.24
C ARG A 316 -33.32 9.42 8.37
N GLU A 317 -32.81 9.71 9.56
CA GLU A 317 -31.80 10.76 9.76
C GLU A 317 -30.52 10.51 8.97
N SER A 318 -30.10 9.24 8.87
CA SER A 318 -28.90 8.87 8.13
C SER A 318 -29.09 9.06 6.63
N ILE A 319 -30.29 8.79 6.11
CA ILE A 319 -30.66 9.12 4.72
C ILE A 319 -30.66 10.64 4.54
N GLN A 320 -31.35 11.40 5.38
CA GLN A 320 -31.37 12.87 5.27
C GLN A 320 -29.97 13.48 5.29
N ASN A 321 -29.08 12.97 6.15
CA ASN A 321 -27.69 13.39 6.15
C ASN A 321 -26.97 13.02 4.85
N PHE A 322 -27.19 11.82 4.31
CA PHE A 322 -26.64 11.40 3.02
C PHE A 322 -27.12 12.32 1.87
N LEU A 323 -28.41 12.65 1.84
CA LEU A 323 -29.00 13.54 0.82
C LEU A 323 -28.50 14.99 0.95
N SER A 324 -28.18 15.45 2.17
CA SER A 324 -27.73 16.84 2.40
C SER A 324 -26.38 17.22 1.79
N PHE A 325 -25.60 16.25 1.31
CA PHE A 325 -24.34 16.53 0.63
C PHE A 325 -24.61 16.89 -0.84
N PRO A 326 -24.04 18.00 -1.36
CA PRO A 326 -24.19 18.33 -2.77
C PRO A 326 -23.52 17.24 -3.61
N LEU A 327 -24.29 16.68 -4.54
CA LEU A 327 -23.84 15.60 -5.42
C LEU A 327 -23.97 16.07 -6.86
N ASP A 328 -22.83 16.20 -7.54
CA ASP A 328 -22.75 16.52 -8.98
C ASP A 328 -23.06 15.29 -9.86
N VAL A 329 -23.65 14.26 -9.26
CA VAL A 329 -23.86 12.93 -9.84
C VAL A 329 -25.31 12.53 -9.59
N LYS A 330 -25.93 11.85 -10.56
CA LYS A 330 -27.28 11.30 -10.39
C LYS A 330 -27.23 10.06 -9.51
N ILE A 331 -28.04 10.03 -8.46
CA ILE A 331 -28.16 8.87 -7.56
C ILE A 331 -29.50 8.18 -7.74
N GLU A 332 -29.46 6.86 -7.79
CA GLU A 332 -30.61 5.98 -7.64
C GLU A 332 -30.48 5.27 -6.28
N LEU A 333 -31.20 5.72 -5.27
CA LEU A 333 -31.10 5.22 -3.89
C LEU A 333 -32.15 4.13 -3.63
N TRP A 334 -31.68 2.90 -3.48
CA TRP A 334 -32.48 1.70 -3.20
C TRP A 334 -32.63 1.49 -1.70
N LEU A 335 -33.88 1.58 -1.22
CA LEU A 335 -34.26 1.48 0.18
C LEU A 335 -35.17 0.27 0.43
N PRO A 336 -35.19 -0.31 1.65
CA PRO A 336 -36.19 -1.31 1.99
C PRO A 336 -37.59 -0.68 2.01
N GLU A 337 -38.59 -1.40 1.54
CA GLU A 337 -39.98 -0.95 1.54
C GLU A 337 -40.52 -0.85 2.98
N GLN A 338 -40.51 0.36 3.54
CA GLN A 338 -40.96 0.68 4.90
C GLN A 338 -41.73 1.99 4.93
N SER A 339 -42.81 2.05 5.71
CA SER A 339 -43.72 3.21 5.75
C SER A 339 -43.01 4.52 6.09
N VAL A 340 -42.10 4.51 7.07
CA VAL A 340 -41.32 5.68 7.50
C VAL A 340 -40.41 6.22 6.38
N LEU A 341 -39.95 5.34 5.48
CA LEU A 341 -39.05 5.71 4.38
C LEU A 341 -39.79 6.18 3.14
N LYS A 342 -41.07 5.83 2.99
CA LYS A 342 -41.94 6.36 1.91
C LYS A 342 -42.27 7.85 2.07
N GLN A 343 -42.01 8.42 3.26
CA GLN A 343 -42.21 9.85 3.53
C GLN A 343 -40.99 10.72 3.14
N ILE A 344 -39.89 10.11 2.69
CA ILE A 344 -38.70 10.84 2.26
C ILE A 344 -38.98 11.39 0.87
N GLN A 345 -38.78 12.69 0.70
CA GLN A 345 -38.95 13.36 -0.58
C GLN A 345 -37.68 13.18 -1.44
N GLU A 346 -37.88 12.99 -2.74
CA GLU A 346 -36.79 13.01 -3.71
C GLU A 346 -36.16 14.41 -3.75
N GLU A 347 -34.83 14.44 -3.93
CA GLU A 347 -34.10 15.66 -4.22
C GLU A 347 -33.75 15.72 -5.72
N LYS A 348 -33.41 16.90 -6.24
CA LYS A 348 -33.21 17.17 -7.68
C LYS A 348 -32.34 16.14 -8.42
N ASN A 349 -31.36 15.54 -7.74
CA ASN A 349 -30.42 14.57 -8.32
C ASN A 349 -30.58 13.14 -7.78
N ILE A 350 -31.62 12.87 -6.99
CA ILE A 350 -31.77 11.61 -6.26
C ILE A 350 -33.14 11.02 -6.53
N LYS A 351 -33.14 9.85 -7.16
CA LYS A 351 -34.32 9.03 -7.36
C LYS A 351 -34.40 7.96 -6.28
N LEU A 352 -35.56 7.78 -5.66
CA LEU A 352 -35.80 6.71 -4.69
C LEU A 352 -36.37 5.46 -5.39
N GLU A 353 -35.77 4.32 -5.09
CA GLU A 353 -36.26 2.99 -5.50
C GLU A 353 -36.42 2.12 -4.26
N TYR A 354 -37.28 1.11 -4.32
CA TYR A 354 -37.60 0.28 -3.16
C TYR A 354 -37.47 -1.21 -3.45
N TYR A 355 -36.97 -1.96 -2.47
CA TYR A 355 -36.91 -3.42 -2.52
C TYR A 355 -37.61 -4.05 -1.30
N LYS A 356 -38.11 -5.28 -1.49
CA LYS A 356 -38.76 -6.04 -0.40
C LYS A 356 -37.71 -6.78 0.42
N LEU A 357 -37.86 -6.75 1.74
CA LEU A 357 -37.06 -7.56 2.67
C LEU A 357 -37.78 -8.87 2.95
N PHE A 358 -37.16 -10.00 2.64
CA PHE A 358 -37.58 -11.29 3.16
C PHE A 358 -36.78 -11.59 4.44
N ASN A 359 -37.46 -11.95 5.54
CA ASN A 359 -36.81 -12.26 6.83
C ASN A 359 -35.89 -11.16 7.41
N ASN A 360 -36.19 -9.88 7.18
CA ASN A 360 -35.47 -8.72 7.73
C ASN A 360 -33.97 -8.64 7.37
N SER A 361 -33.46 -9.34 6.36
CA SER A 361 -32.06 -9.21 5.95
C SER A 361 -31.86 -9.51 4.47
N LEU A 362 -30.91 -8.81 3.84
CA LEU A 362 -30.53 -9.08 2.45
C LEU A 362 -29.50 -10.20 2.36
N VAL A 363 -29.82 -11.25 1.61
CA VAL A 363 -28.88 -12.31 1.23
C VAL A 363 -28.24 -12.07 -0.13
N SER A 364 -27.16 -12.80 -0.44
CA SER A 364 -26.38 -12.61 -1.70
C SER A 364 -27.24 -12.69 -2.96
N ARG A 365 -28.23 -13.61 -3.01
CA ARG A 365 -29.17 -13.72 -4.13
C ARG A 365 -30.03 -12.47 -4.32
N GLU A 366 -30.59 -11.93 -3.24
CA GLU A 366 -31.43 -10.72 -3.31
C GLU A 366 -30.61 -9.51 -3.72
N LEU A 367 -29.36 -9.43 -3.25
CA LEU A 367 -28.42 -8.40 -3.68
C LEU A 367 -28.10 -8.49 -5.17
N ASN A 368 -27.90 -9.71 -5.71
CA ASN A 368 -27.75 -9.91 -7.15
C ASN A 368 -28.98 -9.41 -7.93
N GLN A 369 -30.19 -9.72 -7.46
CA GLN A 369 -31.44 -9.26 -8.07
C GLN A 369 -31.59 -7.74 -8.05
N ILE A 370 -31.28 -7.09 -6.92
CA ILE A 370 -31.30 -5.62 -6.82
C ILE A 370 -30.27 -5.02 -7.78
N VAL A 371 -29.04 -5.53 -7.80
CA VAL A 371 -27.98 -5.05 -8.72
C VAL A 371 -28.36 -5.26 -10.19
N ALA A 372 -29.06 -6.33 -10.52
CA ALA A 372 -29.56 -6.54 -11.88
C ALA A 372 -30.56 -5.44 -12.28
N ALA A 373 -31.45 -5.04 -11.36
CA ALA A 373 -32.48 -4.03 -11.59
C ALA A 373 -31.97 -2.58 -11.60
N THR A 374 -30.78 -2.31 -11.05
CA THR A 374 -30.22 -0.95 -10.96
C THR A 374 -29.83 -0.37 -12.32
N LYS A 375 -29.89 0.96 -12.45
CA LYS A 375 -29.53 1.67 -13.69
C LYS A 375 -28.15 2.34 -13.66
N GLY A 376 -27.50 2.37 -12.51
CA GLY A 376 -26.21 3.02 -12.31
C GLY A 376 -25.07 2.38 -13.11
N ASP A 377 -24.13 3.22 -13.57
CA ASP A 377 -22.82 2.79 -14.04
C ASP A 377 -22.03 2.13 -12.88
N PHE A 378 -22.30 2.58 -11.65
CA PHE A 378 -21.71 2.08 -10.42
C PHE A 378 -22.77 1.69 -9.41
N VAL A 379 -22.42 0.74 -8.55
CA VAL A 379 -23.20 0.32 -7.38
C VAL A 379 -22.42 0.65 -6.13
N PHE A 380 -23.04 1.39 -5.21
CA PHE A 380 -22.50 1.66 -3.88
C PHE A 380 -23.28 0.88 -2.83
N PHE A 381 -22.66 -0.14 -2.23
CA PHE A 381 -23.21 -0.81 -1.06
C PHE A 381 -22.97 0.05 0.17
N TRP A 382 -24.05 0.42 0.84
CA TRP A 382 -24.03 1.37 1.95
C TRP A 382 -24.75 0.82 3.17
N ASN A 383 -24.05 0.73 4.30
CA ASN A 383 -24.64 0.54 5.60
C ASN A 383 -24.93 1.93 6.23
N PRO A 384 -26.19 2.28 6.48
CA PRO A 384 -26.58 3.60 7.01
C PRO A 384 -26.03 3.93 8.40
N GLY A 385 -25.41 2.96 9.09
CA GLY A 385 -24.59 3.20 10.27
C GLY A 385 -23.33 4.03 10.03
N PHE A 386 -22.99 4.27 8.77
CA PHE A 386 -21.87 5.10 8.35
C PHE A 386 -22.39 6.28 7.56
N ARG A 387 -22.09 7.49 8.03
CA ARG A 387 -22.55 8.73 7.40
C ARG A 387 -21.40 9.41 6.67
N PRO A 388 -21.57 9.95 5.46
CA PRO A 388 -20.51 10.73 4.81
C PRO A 388 -20.06 11.89 5.72
N ASN A 389 -18.77 12.22 5.68
CA ASN A 389 -18.16 13.25 6.52
C ASN A 389 -17.61 14.45 5.73
N ASN A 390 -17.49 14.33 4.40
CA ASN A 390 -17.00 15.38 3.52
C ASN A 390 -17.81 15.45 2.23
N GLN A 391 -17.94 16.65 1.64
CA GLN A 391 -18.77 16.89 0.45
C GLN A 391 -18.27 16.14 -0.80
N SER A 392 -16.96 15.98 -0.94
CA SER A 392 -16.36 15.34 -2.11
C SER A 392 -16.36 13.81 -2.06
N TRP A 393 -16.92 13.18 -1.01
CA TRP A 393 -16.77 11.74 -0.77
C TRP A 393 -17.06 10.88 -2.01
N LEU A 394 -18.15 11.16 -2.74
CA LEU A 394 -18.52 10.35 -3.90
C LEU A 394 -17.62 10.62 -5.10
N TYR A 395 -17.23 11.87 -5.32
CA TYR A 395 -16.27 12.23 -6.38
C TYR A 395 -14.94 11.50 -6.14
N GLU A 396 -14.45 11.49 -4.89
CA GLU A 396 -13.23 10.80 -4.49
C GLU A 396 -13.27 9.29 -4.78
N LEU A 397 -14.41 8.63 -4.57
CA LEU A 397 -14.56 7.21 -4.91
C LEU A 397 -14.65 7.00 -6.43
N LEU A 398 -15.43 7.84 -7.13
CA LEU A 398 -15.67 7.72 -8.57
C LEU A 398 -14.42 7.97 -9.40
N GLN A 399 -13.54 8.89 -8.97
CA GLN A 399 -12.31 9.17 -9.70
C GLN A 399 -11.39 7.95 -9.79
N HIS A 400 -11.48 6.99 -8.85
CA HIS A 400 -10.80 5.70 -8.94
C HIS A 400 -11.66 4.66 -9.67
N ALA A 401 -12.95 4.54 -9.32
CA ALA A 401 -13.81 3.47 -9.83
C ALA A 401 -14.01 3.53 -11.35
N GLN A 402 -13.85 4.70 -11.99
CA GLN A 402 -13.97 4.85 -13.45
C GLN A 402 -12.89 4.12 -14.27
N PHE A 403 -11.83 3.62 -13.63
CA PHE A 403 -10.74 2.92 -14.31
C PHE A 403 -11.00 1.42 -14.36
N SER A 404 -10.81 0.82 -15.53
CA SER A 404 -11.17 -0.58 -15.80
C SER A 404 -10.38 -1.58 -14.98
N GLU A 405 -9.17 -1.23 -14.55
CA GLU A 405 -8.35 -2.08 -13.68
C GLU A 405 -8.76 -2.03 -12.20
N ILE A 406 -9.69 -1.14 -11.82
CA ILE A 406 -10.21 -1.02 -10.46
C ILE A 406 -11.49 -1.85 -10.32
N GLY A 407 -11.46 -2.79 -9.39
CA GLY A 407 -12.58 -3.68 -9.08
C GLY A 407 -13.56 -3.05 -8.09
N ALA A 408 -13.04 -2.45 -7.01
CA ALA A 408 -13.85 -1.76 -6.02
C ALA A 408 -13.04 -0.71 -5.23
N VAL A 409 -13.75 0.27 -4.66
CA VAL A 409 -13.18 1.38 -3.90
C VAL A 409 -13.93 1.57 -2.58
N SER A 410 -13.19 1.83 -1.50
CA SER A 410 -13.72 2.08 -0.16
C SER A 410 -13.35 3.48 0.32
N PRO A 411 -14.24 4.18 1.05
CA PRO A 411 -13.85 5.26 1.93
C PRO A 411 -13.08 4.73 3.14
N ILE A 412 -12.45 5.64 3.88
CA ILE A 412 -12.06 5.37 5.27
C ILE A 412 -13.20 5.70 6.23
N VAL A 413 -13.22 5.01 7.36
CA VAL A 413 -14.21 5.23 8.41
C VAL A 413 -13.55 5.69 9.69
N LEU A 414 -14.09 6.79 10.22
CA LEU A 414 -13.69 7.43 11.46
C LEU A 414 -14.77 7.27 12.52
N ASN A 415 -14.39 7.39 13.79
CA ASN A 415 -15.36 7.55 14.87
C ASN A 415 -15.68 9.04 15.10
N LYS A 416 -16.58 9.34 16.03
CA LYS A 416 -16.94 10.73 16.40
C LYS A 416 -15.76 11.58 16.92
N LYS A 417 -14.65 10.95 17.31
CA LYS A 417 -13.40 11.59 17.75
C LYS A 417 -12.39 11.76 16.61
N LYS A 418 -12.78 11.49 15.35
CA LYS A 418 -11.92 11.48 14.16
C LYS A 418 -10.77 10.47 14.23
N GLU A 419 -10.93 9.41 15.01
CA GLU A 419 -9.96 8.30 15.06
C GLU A 419 -10.35 7.23 14.05
N LEU A 420 -9.36 6.66 13.36
CA LEU A 420 -9.58 5.63 12.34
C LEU A 420 -10.19 4.35 12.96
N VAL A 421 -11.38 3.99 12.47
CA VAL A 421 -12.08 2.74 12.78
C VAL A 421 -11.60 1.65 11.84
N TYR A 422 -11.62 1.90 10.53
CA TYR A 422 -11.02 1.05 9.51
C TYR A 422 -10.81 1.83 8.20
N SER A 423 -9.81 1.41 7.44
CA SER A 423 -9.62 1.78 6.02
C SER A 423 -9.89 0.59 5.09
N SER A 424 -9.78 -0.64 5.61
CA SER A 424 -9.91 -1.89 4.88
C SER A 424 -10.06 -3.08 5.86
N LEU A 425 -10.39 -4.24 5.29
CA LEU A 425 -10.32 -5.53 5.98
C LEU A 425 -8.95 -6.16 5.72
N ILE A 426 -8.38 -6.79 6.75
CA ILE A 426 -7.04 -7.37 6.73
C ILE A 426 -7.15 -8.89 6.82
N LEU A 427 -6.59 -9.60 5.85
CA LEU A 427 -6.52 -11.06 5.83
C LEU A 427 -5.44 -11.57 6.80
N GLY A 428 -5.65 -12.73 7.41
CA GLY A 428 -4.73 -13.36 8.37
C GLY A 428 -4.66 -12.70 9.74
N LYS A 429 -5.24 -11.50 9.90
CA LYS A 429 -5.27 -10.78 11.18
C LYS A 429 -6.11 -11.56 12.19
N TYR A 430 -5.54 -11.77 13.39
CA TYR A 430 -6.11 -12.65 14.41
C TYR A 430 -6.46 -14.06 13.90
N GLY A 431 -5.66 -14.58 12.96
CA GLY A 431 -5.78 -15.92 12.39
C GLY A 431 -6.90 -16.11 11.38
N PHE A 432 -7.62 -15.06 10.99
CA PHE A 432 -8.65 -15.13 9.95
C PHE A 432 -8.83 -13.78 9.24
N ILE A 433 -9.64 -12.87 9.78
CA ILE A 433 -9.93 -11.56 9.21
C ILE A 433 -10.02 -10.53 10.32
N GLY A 434 -9.43 -9.36 10.10
CA GLY A 434 -9.49 -8.23 11.01
C GLY A 434 -9.67 -6.90 10.27
N ARG A 435 -9.50 -5.79 11.01
CA ARG A 435 -9.65 -4.42 10.48
C ARG A 435 -8.35 -3.65 10.61
N SER A 436 -8.08 -2.75 9.68
CA SER A 436 -7.01 -1.74 9.78
C SER A 436 -7.38 -0.65 10.78
N ARG A 437 -7.39 -1.00 12.07
CA ARG A 437 -7.76 -0.10 13.17
C ARG A 437 -6.56 0.24 14.03
N ASN A 438 -6.25 1.52 14.15
CA ASN A 438 -5.23 2.02 15.08
C ASN A 438 -5.82 2.89 16.21
N ASN A 439 -7.06 3.37 16.10
CA ASN A 439 -7.66 4.37 17.02
C ASN A 439 -6.80 5.64 17.15
N LEU A 440 -6.17 6.05 16.05
CA LEU A 440 -5.38 7.26 15.99
C LEU A 440 -6.03 8.25 15.02
N THR A 441 -5.86 9.53 15.33
CA THR A 441 -6.14 10.64 14.40
C THR A 441 -4.98 10.77 13.41
N VAL A 442 -5.23 11.38 12.25
CA VAL A 442 -4.18 11.67 11.25
C VAL A 442 -2.96 12.35 11.88
N SER A 443 -3.17 13.33 12.77
CA SER A 443 -2.12 14.08 13.46
C SER A 443 -1.23 13.24 14.40
N LYS A 444 -1.72 12.09 14.86
CA LYS A 444 -0.98 11.16 15.73
C LYS A 444 -0.31 10.03 14.95
N THR A 445 -0.62 9.91 13.67
CA THR A 445 -0.05 8.89 12.79
C THR A 445 1.18 9.43 12.05
N LYS A 446 2.02 8.51 11.61
CA LYS A 446 3.15 8.76 10.71
C LYS A 446 2.89 8.10 9.37
N ILE A 447 3.61 8.55 8.34
CA ILE A 447 3.52 8.02 6.97
C ILE A 447 3.64 6.49 6.91
N TRP A 448 4.45 5.89 7.80
CA TRP A 448 4.64 4.43 7.90
C TRP A 448 3.37 3.63 8.20
N SER A 449 2.33 4.27 8.77
CA SER A 449 1.02 3.60 8.90
C SER A 449 0.37 3.33 7.55
N GLY A 450 0.62 4.20 6.56
CA GLY A 450 0.04 4.12 5.24
C GLY A 450 -1.48 4.16 5.20
N GLU A 451 -2.17 4.54 6.29
CA GLU A 451 -3.65 4.53 6.36
C GLU A 451 -4.29 5.80 5.79
N TRP A 452 -3.51 6.87 5.65
CA TRP A 452 -3.96 8.19 5.20
C TRP A 452 -3.38 8.60 3.85
N VAL A 453 -2.97 7.60 3.06
CA VAL A 453 -2.61 7.70 1.64
C VAL A 453 -3.49 6.74 0.85
N GLU A 454 -3.77 7.05 -0.41
CA GLU A 454 -4.46 6.10 -1.28
C GLU A 454 -3.58 4.86 -1.45
N LYS A 455 -4.19 3.68 -1.44
CA LYS A 455 -3.44 2.43 -1.55
C LYS A 455 -4.31 1.29 -2.01
N ASN A 456 -3.64 0.26 -2.52
CA ASN A 456 -4.30 -1.03 -2.66
C ASN A 456 -4.49 -1.74 -1.34
N VAL A 457 -5.55 -2.55 -1.31
CA VAL A 457 -5.93 -3.36 -0.15
C VAL A 457 -6.39 -4.74 -0.60
N SER A 458 -6.28 -5.73 0.29
CA SER A 458 -6.67 -7.10 -0.04
C SER A 458 -8.18 -7.31 -0.01
N ALA A 459 -8.88 -6.59 0.87
CA ALA A 459 -10.32 -6.68 1.04
C ALA A 459 -10.94 -5.37 1.54
N ILE A 460 -12.16 -5.11 1.08
CA ILE A 460 -13.00 -3.97 1.44
C ILE A 460 -14.27 -4.49 2.10
N SER A 461 -14.78 -3.78 3.10
CA SER A 461 -16.03 -4.15 3.76
C SER A 461 -17.23 -3.74 2.92
N GLY A 462 -18.23 -4.62 2.83
CA GLY A 462 -19.52 -4.33 2.21
C GLY A 462 -20.37 -3.26 2.93
N ASN A 463 -19.86 -2.70 4.03
CA ASN A 463 -20.47 -1.56 4.72
C ASN A 463 -20.40 -0.26 3.90
N CYS A 464 -19.30 -0.04 3.15
CA CYS A 464 -19.11 1.10 2.25
C CYS A 464 -18.23 0.64 1.08
N LEU A 465 -18.85 0.16 0.00
CA LEU A 465 -18.13 -0.42 -1.14
C LEU A 465 -18.71 0.10 -2.45
N LEU A 466 -17.91 0.81 -3.23
CA LEU A 466 -18.25 1.23 -4.60
C LEU A 466 -17.65 0.25 -5.61
N ILE A 467 -18.46 -0.26 -6.53
CA ILE A 467 -18.04 -1.16 -7.60
C ILE A 467 -18.67 -0.73 -8.94
N SER A 468 -17.91 -0.86 -10.03
CA SER A 468 -18.47 -0.64 -11.37
C SER A 468 -19.36 -1.81 -11.78
N LYS A 469 -20.46 -1.54 -12.48
CA LYS A 469 -21.33 -2.61 -13.01
C LYS A 469 -20.58 -3.51 -14.00
N LYS A 470 -19.55 -2.98 -14.67
CA LYS A 470 -18.64 -3.76 -15.52
C LYS A 470 -17.84 -4.79 -14.70
N SER A 471 -17.16 -4.36 -13.64
CA SER A 471 -16.37 -5.24 -12.77
C SER A 471 -17.24 -6.29 -12.08
N TRP A 472 -18.46 -5.89 -11.68
CA TRP A 472 -19.49 -6.81 -11.14
C TRP A 472 -19.86 -7.92 -12.13
N ASN A 473 -20.10 -7.56 -13.39
CA ASN A 473 -20.48 -8.52 -14.43
C ASN A 473 -19.34 -9.48 -14.78
N VAL A 474 -18.07 -9.01 -14.80
CA VAL A 474 -16.90 -9.86 -15.10
C VAL A 474 -16.78 -11.06 -14.14
N ILE A 475 -17.20 -10.89 -12.89
CA ILE A 475 -17.14 -11.96 -11.87
C ILE A 475 -18.50 -12.65 -11.63
N ASN A 476 -19.53 -12.33 -12.43
CA ASN A 476 -20.90 -12.83 -12.29
C ASN A 476 -21.55 -12.53 -10.93
N GLY A 477 -21.36 -11.30 -10.41
CA GLY A 477 -22.01 -10.84 -9.17
C GLY A 477 -21.53 -11.55 -7.90
N LEU A 478 -22.40 -11.67 -6.89
CA LEU A 478 -22.11 -12.38 -5.64
C LEU A 478 -22.30 -13.88 -5.81
N ASP A 479 -21.48 -14.65 -5.10
CA ASP A 479 -21.70 -16.08 -4.91
C ASP A 479 -22.93 -16.28 -4.02
N GLU A 480 -24.03 -16.74 -4.62
CA GLU A 480 -25.32 -16.92 -3.95
C GLU A 480 -25.32 -17.99 -2.86
N SER A 481 -24.25 -18.78 -2.75
CA SER A 481 -24.11 -19.73 -1.65
C SER A 481 -23.90 -19.01 -0.31
N PHE A 482 -23.37 -17.79 -0.29
CA PHE A 482 -23.25 -17.01 0.95
C PHE A 482 -24.60 -16.46 1.36
N GLN A 483 -24.99 -16.70 2.61
CA GLN A 483 -26.25 -16.20 3.13
C GLN A 483 -26.14 -14.70 3.43
N LYS A 484 -25.36 -14.32 4.45
CA LYS A 484 -25.35 -12.93 4.96
C LYS A 484 -23.93 -12.38 5.17
N TYR A 485 -22.97 -13.24 5.50
CA TYR A 485 -21.65 -12.83 5.96
C TYR A 485 -20.56 -13.19 4.94
N TYR A 486 -19.46 -12.43 4.95
CA TYR A 486 -18.24 -12.66 4.17
C TYR A 486 -18.38 -12.72 2.64
N TRP A 487 -19.57 -12.45 2.08
CA TRP A 487 -19.75 -12.28 0.63
C TRP A 487 -18.87 -11.14 0.08
N ASP A 488 -18.55 -10.14 0.90
CA ASP A 488 -17.67 -9.02 0.56
C ASP A 488 -16.21 -9.44 0.48
N ILE A 489 -15.77 -10.34 1.36
CA ILE A 489 -14.43 -10.96 1.28
C ILE A 489 -14.32 -11.85 0.04
N ASP A 490 -15.32 -12.70 -0.20
CA ASP A 490 -15.36 -13.54 -1.40
C ASP A 490 -15.35 -12.69 -2.68
N LEU A 491 -16.17 -11.64 -2.71
CA LEU A 491 -16.21 -10.65 -3.80
C LEU A 491 -14.82 -10.06 -4.05
N CYS A 492 -14.15 -9.57 -3.01
CA CYS A 492 -12.82 -8.98 -3.10
C CYS A 492 -11.79 -9.98 -3.65
N LEU A 493 -11.79 -11.22 -3.15
CA LEU A 493 -10.85 -12.25 -3.60
C LEU A 493 -11.11 -12.69 -5.05
N ARG A 494 -12.37 -12.75 -5.50
CA ARG A 494 -12.70 -13.01 -6.91
C ARG A 494 -12.29 -11.86 -7.82
N LEU A 495 -12.51 -10.61 -7.42
CA LEU A 495 -12.03 -9.44 -8.17
C LEU A 495 -10.51 -9.48 -8.35
N ARG A 496 -9.77 -9.74 -7.26
CA ARG A 496 -8.31 -9.83 -7.31
C ARG A 496 -7.83 -10.99 -8.18
N ARG A 497 -8.49 -12.16 -8.09
CA ARG A 497 -8.19 -13.31 -8.96
C ARG A 497 -8.46 -13.02 -10.44
N ALA A 498 -9.43 -12.15 -10.74
CA ALA A 498 -9.71 -11.65 -12.08
C ALA A 498 -8.76 -10.52 -12.53
N GLY A 499 -7.75 -10.15 -11.72
CA GLY A 499 -6.74 -9.14 -12.05
C GLY A 499 -7.11 -7.71 -11.67
N PHE A 500 -8.24 -7.49 -11.00
CA PHE A 500 -8.62 -6.16 -10.54
C PHE A 500 -7.88 -5.75 -9.27
N ARG A 501 -7.60 -4.45 -9.16
CA ARG A 501 -7.10 -3.81 -7.95
C ARG A 501 -8.26 -3.30 -7.10
N LEU A 502 -8.11 -3.36 -5.78
CA LEU A 502 -9.04 -2.76 -4.82
C LEU A 502 -8.36 -1.55 -4.18
N VAL A 503 -9.11 -0.48 -3.89
CA VAL A 503 -8.54 0.78 -3.42
C VAL A 503 -9.20 1.25 -2.13
N SER A 504 -8.39 1.66 -1.16
CA SER A 504 -8.83 2.45 -0.01
C SER A 504 -8.50 3.92 -0.26
N ASN A 505 -9.51 4.79 -0.23
CA ASN A 505 -9.34 6.22 -0.42
C ASN A 505 -9.55 6.98 0.91
N PRO A 506 -8.49 7.59 1.49
CA PRO A 506 -8.57 8.37 2.73
C PRO A 506 -9.21 9.75 2.58
N PHE A 507 -9.39 10.25 1.36
CA PHE A 507 -10.02 11.54 1.08
C PHE A 507 -11.55 11.43 0.95
N SER A 508 -12.08 10.20 0.87
CA SER A 508 -13.50 9.92 1.11
C SER A 508 -13.68 9.44 2.54
N GLU A 509 -14.31 10.25 3.38
CA GLU A 509 -14.42 10.00 4.82
C GLU A 509 -15.86 9.71 5.22
N PHE A 510 -16.05 8.71 6.08
CA PHE A 510 -17.33 8.40 6.71
C PHE A 510 -17.19 8.36 8.24
N ILE A 511 -18.24 8.75 8.97
CA ILE A 511 -18.33 8.62 10.43
C ILE A 511 -19.18 7.41 10.79
N GLN A 512 -18.62 6.52 11.61
CA GLN A 512 -19.35 5.47 12.29
C GLN A 512 -20.24 6.06 13.39
N THR A 513 -21.52 5.71 13.34
CA THR A 513 -22.54 6.19 14.28
C THR A 513 -23.13 5.10 15.18
N ILE A 514 -22.95 3.82 14.81
CA ILE A 514 -23.37 2.64 15.58
C ILE A 514 -22.18 2.00 16.27
N SER A 515 -22.40 1.31 17.39
CA SER A 515 -21.34 0.59 18.11
C SER A 515 -20.64 -0.47 17.25
N ASP A 516 -19.32 -0.60 17.45
CA ASP A 516 -18.47 -1.58 16.76
C ASP A 516 -18.97 -3.01 16.86
N TYR A 517 -19.41 -3.40 18.05
CA TYR A 517 -19.89 -4.76 18.30
C TYR A 517 -21.10 -5.09 17.42
N LYS A 518 -21.94 -4.12 17.06
CA LYS A 518 -23.11 -4.40 16.23
C LYS A 518 -22.74 -4.67 14.76
N ILE A 519 -21.70 -3.99 14.26
CA ILE A 519 -21.37 -3.96 12.83
C ILE A 519 -20.51 -5.14 12.41
N PHE A 520 -19.50 -5.49 13.21
CA PHE A 520 -18.49 -6.51 12.85
C PHE A 520 -18.59 -7.77 13.72
N LYS A 521 -19.82 -8.20 14.03
CA LYS A 521 -20.08 -9.39 14.89
C LYS A 521 -19.46 -10.65 14.30
N GLU A 522 -19.50 -10.77 12.99
CA GLU A 522 -18.93 -11.86 12.20
C GLU A 522 -17.42 -11.96 12.34
N LEU A 523 -16.72 -10.90 12.73
CA LEU A 523 -15.29 -10.98 13.04
C LEU A 523 -15.02 -11.59 14.42
N ASN A 524 -16.04 -11.93 15.21
CA ASN A 524 -15.91 -12.69 16.44
C ASN A 524 -16.10 -14.20 16.16
N PRO A 525 -15.11 -15.06 16.43
CA PRO A 525 -15.22 -16.50 16.18
C PRO A 525 -16.37 -17.18 16.95
N LYS A 526 -16.84 -16.58 18.05
CA LYS A 526 -17.97 -17.09 18.84
C LYS A 526 -19.35 -16.76 18.24
N PHE A 527 -19.42 -16.01 17.16
CA PHE A 527 -20.68 -15.58 16.56
C PHE A 527 -21.28 -16.68 15.68
N LEU A 528 -22.30 -17.37 16.19
CA LEU A 528 -22.83 -18.62 15.64
C LEU A 528 -23.54 -18.45 14.28
N GLU A 529 -24.23 -17.33 14.05
CA GLU A 529 -24.95 -17.09 12.78
C GLU A 529 -24.01 -17.06 11.56
N SER A 530 -22.72 -16.75 11.77
CA SER A 530 -21.72 -16.67 10.69
C SER A 530 -21.05 -18.00 10.34
N VAL A 531 -21.29 -19.08 11.12
CA VAL A 531 -20.53 -20.34 11.02
C VAL A 531 -20.60 -20.95 9.62
N ASN A 532 -21.79 -20.99 9.01
CA ASN A 532 -21.98 -21.61 7.70
C ASN A 532 -21.23 -20.84 6.59
N ASP A 533 -21.38 -19.52 6.55
CA ASP A 533 -20.68 -18.67 5.59
C ASP A 533 -19.16 -18.68 5.82
N ARG A 534 -18.72 -18.75 7.09
CA ARG A 534 -17.31 -18.92 7.44
C ARG A 534 -16.73 -20.22 6.89
N LYS A 535 -17.41 -21.36 7.08
CA LYS A 535 -16.96 -22.67 6.57
C LYS A 535 -16.82 -22.64 5.05
N LYS A 536 -17.76 -22.00 4.35
CA LYS A 536 -17.68 -21.80 2.90
C LYS A 536 -16.47 -20.95 2.51
N LEU A 537 -16.26 -19.82 3.18
CA LEU A 537 -15.12 -18.94 2.92
C LEU A 537 -13.79 -19.67 3.10
N ILE A 538 -13.63 -20.42 4.20
CA ILE A 538 -12.41 -21.20 4.48
C ILE A 538 -12.21 -22.28 3.41
N THR A 539 -13.27 -23.00 3.04
CA THR A 539 -13.21 -24.05 2.02
C THR A 539 -12.76 -23.49 0.67
N LYS A 540 -13.25 -22.31 0.30
CA LYS A 540 -12.98 -21.68 -0.99
C LYS A 540 -11.62 -20.97 -1.05
N TRP A 541 -11.20 -20.35 0.05
CA TRP A 541 -10.08 -19.39 0.05
C TRP A 541 -8.97 -19.68 1.04
N GLY A 542 -9.00 -20.80 1.79
CA GLY A 542 -8.17 -21.06 2.97
C GLY A 542 -6.76 -20.47 3.00
N VAL A 543 -5.92 -20.75 1.99
CA VAL A 543 -4.54 -20.23 1.92
C VAL A 543 -4.46 -18.72 1.69
N PHE A 544 -5.38 -18.15 0.90
CA PHE A 544 -5.45 -16.70 0.64
C PHE A 544 -5.89 -15.89 1.88
N LEU A 545 -6.45 -16.54 2.90
CA LEU A 545 -6.88 -15.90 4.15
C LEU A 545 -5.76 -15.84 5.20
N ASP A 546 -4.59 -16.41 4.93
CA ASP A 546 -3.53 -16.57 5.95
C ASP A 546 -2.64 -15.34 6.11
N VAL A 547 -2.47 -14.53 5.07
CA VAL A 547 -1.58 -13.37 5.00
C VAL A 547 -2.22 -12.29 4.12
N ASP A 548 -2.05 -11.03 4.50
CA ASP A 548 -2.46 -9.89 3.70
C ASP A 548 -1.29 -9.35 2.87
N ASP A 549 -1.52 -9.12 1.58
CA ASP A 549 -0.49 -8.64 0.67
C ASP A 549 -0.19 -7.15 0.85
N PHE A 550 -1.15 -6.37 1.34
CA PHE A 550 -1.05 -4.91 1.43
C PHE A 550 -0.94 -4.39 2.87
N TYR A 551 -0.91 -5.29 3.85
CA TYR A 551 -0.77 -4.93 5.26
C TYR A 551 0.34 -5.73 5.95
N SER A 552 1.17 -5.00 6.70
CA SER A 552 2.12 -5.59 7.64
C SER A 552 1.76 -5.21 9.06
N SER A 553 1.85 -6.17 9.98
CA SER A 553 1.77 -5.90 11.41
C SER A 553 2.82 -4.89 11.90
N HIS A 554 3.90 -4.70 11.14
CA HIS A 554 4.96 -3.73 11.47
C HIS A 554 4.59 -2.30 11.11
N SER A 555 3.56 -2.10 10.29
CA SER A 555 2.97 -0.79 9.99
C SER A 555 2.03 -0.32 11.10
N ASP A 556 1.71 -1.16 12.10
CA ASP A 556 0.93 -0.74 13.26
C ASP A 556 1.76 0.11 14.22
N LEU A 557 1.52 1.42 14.18
CA LEU A 557 2.20 2.42 15.01
C LEU A 557 1.87 2.31 16.51
N VAL A 558 0.81 1.59 16.90
CA VAL A 558 0.51 1.30 18.32
C VAL A 558 1.17 -0.01 18.73
N GLY A 559 1.71 -0.77 17.78
CA GLY A 559 2.32 -2.07 17.95
C GLY A 559 1.36 -3.14 18.46
N LYS A 560 0.05 -2.90 18.56
CA LYS A 560 -0.91 -3.92 19.02
C LYS A 560 -0.87 -5.17 18.15
N ASP A 561 -0.71 -4.98 16.86
CA ASP A 561 -0.68 -6.03 15.85
C ASP A 561 0.72 -6.67 15.69
N MET A 562 1.79 -6.04 16.22
CA MET A 562 3.15 -6.58 16.24
C MET A 562 3.25 -7.76 17.23
N ILE A 563 2.96 -8.97 16.75
CA ILE A 563 3.22 -10.22 17.47
C ILE A 563 4.60 -10.73 17.02
N PRO A 564 5.58 -10.91 17.93
CA PRO A 564 6.90 -11.42 17.56
C PRO A 564 6.79 -12.78 16.90
N LYS A 565 7.44 -13.00 15.75
CA LYS A 565 7.66 -14.38 15.25
C LYS A 565 8.43 -15.14 16.35
N GLY A 566 7.94 -16.30 16.77
CA GLY A 566 8.22 -16.88 18.10
C GLY A 566 7.68 -18.30 18.27
N LEU A 567 8.12 -19.03 19.30
CA LEU A 567 7.43 -20.27 19.77
C LEU A 567 5.93 -19.99 19.99
N ASN A 568 5.63 -18.80 20.52
CA ASN A 568 4.26 -18.34 20.73
C ASN A 568 3.55 -17.85 19.47
N HIS A 569 4.23 -17.52 18.36
CA HIS A 569 3.56 -17.11 17.12
C HIS A 569 2.93 -18.30 16.40
N GLY A 570 3.66 -19.42 16.32
CA GLY A 570 3.10 -20.68 15.84
C GLY A 570 1.91 -21.10 16.68
N PHE A 571 2.05 -21.05 18.02
CA PHE A 571 0.96 -21.31 18.95
C PHE A 571 -0.21 -20.33 18.82
N LEU A 572 0.02 -19.02 18.73
CA LEU A 572 -1.05 -18.02 18.59
C LEU A 572 -1.76 -18.17 17.26
N LYS A 573 -1.02 -18.35 16.15
CA LYS A 573 -1.61 -18.62 14.83
C LYS A 573 -2.44 -19.90 14.89
N TRP A 574 -1.91 -20.97 15.48
CA TRP A 574 -2.63 -22.23 15.70
C TRP A 574 -3.87 -22.04 16.58
N TYR A 575 -3.76 -21.34 17.70
CA TYR A 575 -4.83 -21.07 18.66
C TYR A 575 -5.96 -20.26 18.04
N TRP A 576 -5.62 -19.19 17.32
CA TRP A 576 -6.59 -18.40 16.58
C TRP A 576 -7.23 -19.21 15.48
N LYS A 577 -6.46 -19.95 14.67
CA LYS A 577 -7.03 -20.87 13.67
C LYS A 577 -7.98 -21.89 14.30
N LYS A 578 -7.63 -22.45 15.46
CA LYS A 578 -8.49 -23.39 16.21
C LYS A 578 -9.79 -22.75 16.67
N LYS A 579 -9.78 -21.44 17.02
CA LYS A 579 -11.02 -20.70 17.31
C LYS A 579 -11.91 -20.54 16.08
N TRP A 580 -11.32 -20.48 14.89
CA TRP A 580 -12.04 -20.27 13.63
C TRP A 580 -12.46 -21.57 12.92
N SER A 581 -11.81 -22.69 13.23
CA SER A 581 -12.03 -24.00 12.62
C SER A 581 -13.23 -24.78 13.18
N ILE A 582 -14.12 -24.13 13.94
CA ILE A 582 -15.30 -24.74 14.58
C ILE A 582 -16.57 -24.39 13.78
#